data_AF-R1E8Y3-F1
#
_entry.id   AF-R1E8Y3-F1
#
_cell.length_a   1.000
_cell.length_b   1.000
_cell.length_c   1.000
_cell.angle_alpha   90.00
_cell.angle_beta   90.00
_cell.angle_gamma   90.00
#
_symmetry.space_group_name_H-M   'P 1'
#
loop_
_entity.id
_entity.type
_entity.pdbx_description
1 polymer ?
#
loop_
_entity_poly.entity_id
_entity_poly.type
_entity_poly.pdbx_seq_one_letter_code
_entity_poly.pdbx_strand_id
1 'polypeptide(L)'
;MMEHLRSQAGNADGGPTQTLSRDVSVLFNSPVQHYLPADFFAETKPSTHKIVPTWNYAAVQVYGKATIYFDTKAPSTDAFLSKQISDLSAFGEKQLMGRTDDEAWKVSEAPERYIDAMKKAIIGIEIEVSSMKGKWKMSQETSVGDRTGITEGFKALGTEVATEMAQMVEERGTIYAKKKQERKERKV
;
A
#
# COMPACT_ATOMS: atom_id res chain seq x y z
N MET A 1 5.09 -4.93 22.33
CA MET A 1 4.09 -5.11 23.40
C MET A 1 2.85 -5.71 22.75
N MET A 2 2.56 -6.99 22.97
CA MET A 2 1.39 -7.68 22.39
C MET A 2 0.17 -7.37 23.25
N GLU A 3 -0.75 -6.55 22.73
CA GLU A 3 -2.06 -6.33 23.35
C GLU A 3 -2.87 -7.62 23.16
N HIS A 4 -3.22 -8.30 24.26
CA HIS A 4 -3.95 -9.57 24.18
C HIS A 4 -5.41 -9.30 23.84
N LEU A 5 -5.91 -9.89 22.75
CA LEU A 5 -7.34 -9.97 22.47
C LEU A 5 -7.98 -10.83 23.56
N ARG A 6 -8.77 -10.21 24.44
CA ARG A 6 -9.43 -10.91 25.54
C ARG A 6 -10.82 -11.35 25.10
N SER A 7 -10.99 -12.65 24.86
CA SER A 7 -12.31 -13.28 25.06
C SER A 7 -12.47 -13.50 26.57
N GLN A 8 -13.00 -12.51 27.30
CA GLN A 8 -13.40 -12.73 28.70
C GLN A 8 -14.86 -13.19 28.74
N ALA A 9 -15.06 -14.51 28.80
CA ALA A 9 -16.24 -15.05 29.44
C ALA A 9 -16.16 -14.71 30.94
N GLY A 10 -16.72 -13.57 31.33
CA GLY A 10 -16.83 -13.17 32.74
C GLY A 10 -16.20 -11.82 33.11
N ASN A 11 -16.50 -10.75 32.37
CA ASN A 11 -16.58 -9.38 32.91
C ASN A 11 -17.47 -8.53 32.00
N ALA A 12 -18.35 -7.74 32.60
CA ALA A 12 -19.52 -7.10 32.00
C ALA A 12 -19.23 -5.89 31.09
N ASP A 13 -18.10 -5.88 30.37
CA ASP A 13 -17.70 -4.75 29.49
C ASP A 13 -17.06 -5.20 28.15
N GLY A 14 -17.02 -6.51 27.88
CA GLY A 14 -16.49 -7.06 26.62
C GLY A 14 -17.57 -7.07 25.53
N GLY A 15 -17.71 -5.96 24.80
CA GLY A 15 -18.58 -5.89 23.64
C GLY A 15 -18.19 -6.89 22.52
N PRO A 16 -19.03 -7.05 21.49
CA PRO A 16 -18.78 -7.98 20.37
C PRO A 16 -17.54 -7.62 19.53
N THR A 17 -16.96 -6.45 19.79
CA THR A 17 -15.78 -5.90 19.15
C THR A 17 -14.83 -5.32 20.19
N GLN A 18 -13.55 -5.23 19.84
CA GLN A 18 -12.54 -4.56 20.67
C GLN A 18 -11.80 -3.52 19.84
N THR A 19 -11.93 -2.24 20.21
CA THR A 19 -11.10 -1.17 19.65
C THR A 19 -9.79 -1.09 20.42
N LEU A 20 -8.67 -1.09 19.70
CA LEU A 20 -7.34 -1.01 20.29
C LEU A 20 -7.11 0.37 20.89
N SER A 21 -6.44 0.39 22.05
CA SER A 21 -6.13 1.63 22.77
C SER A 21 -5.12 2.49 22.02
N ARG A 22 -4.18 1.83 21.32
CA ARG A 22 -3.11 2.47 20.54
C ARG A 22 -3.42 2.42 19.04
N ASP A 23 -2.96 3.45 18.35
CA ASP A 23 -3.00 3.47 16.89
C ASP A 23 -2.13 2.34 16.30
N VAL A 24 -2.65 1.72 15.24
CA VAL A 24 -1.93 0.78 14.40
C VAL A 24 -1.34 1.50 13.19
N SER A 25 -0.43 0.82 12.50
CA SER A 25 0.08 1.27 11.21
C SER A 25 -0.03 0.18 10.16
N VAL A 26 -0.53 0.55 8.97
CA VAL A 26 -0.55 -0.29 7.77
C VAL A 26 0.40 0.29 6.74
N LEU A 27 1.32 -0.54 6.25
CA LEU A 27 2.30 -0.16 5.24
C LEU A 27 1.93 -0.77 3.89
N PHE A 28 1.65 0.08 2.91
CA PHE A 28 1.47 -0.28 1.52
C PHE A 28 2.76 0.02 0.77
N ASN A 29 3.44 -1.01 0.27
CA ASN A 29 4.64 -0.86 -0.54
C ASN A 29 4.26 -0.92 -2.02
N SER A 30 4.86 -0.05 -2.82
CA SER A 30 4.80 -0.18 -4.28
C SER A 30 5.42 -1.52 -4.69
N PRO A 31 4.78 -2.28 -5.61
CA PRO A 31 5.41 -3.48 -6.17
C PRO A 31 6.67 -3.10 -6.98
N VAL A 32 6.75 -1.86 -7.46
CA VAL A 32 7.87 -1.36 -8.24
C VAL A 32 8.88 -0.67 -7.33
N GLN A 33 10.03 -1.31 -7.16
CA GLN A 33 11.19 -0.82 -6.42
C GLN A 33 12.47 -1.43 -7.04
N HIS A 34 13.60 -0.72 -6.95
CA HIS A 34 14.85 -1.22 -7.52
C HIS A 34 16.07 -0.65 -6.83
N TYR A 35 17.11 -1.47 -6.71
CA TYR A 35 18.45 -1.00 -6.34
C TYR A 35 18.99 -0.10 -7.45
N LEU A 36 19.46 1.09 -7.09
CA LEU A 36 20.05 2.05 -8.01
C LEU A 36 21.58 2.05 -7.84
N PRO A 37 22.34 1.43 -8.76
CA PRO A 37 23.79 1.46 -8.71
C PRO A 37 24.33 2.88 -8.98
N ALA A 38 25.50 3.17 -8.41
CA ALA A 38 26.15 4.47 -8.58
C ALA A 38 26.54 4.77 -10.04
N ASP A 39 26.74 3.75 -10.87
CA ASP A 39 27.18 3.91 -12.26
C ASP A 39 26.08 4.46 -13.18
N PHE A 40 24.83 4.48 -12.70
CA PHE A 40 23.70 5.08 -13.42
C PHE A 40 23.69 6.62 -13.34
N PHE A 41 24.46 7.22 -12.44
CA PHE A 41 24.55 8.68 -12.29
C PHE A 41 25.54 9.27 -13.31
N ALA A 42 25.04 9.55 -14.51
CA ALA A 42 25.85 9.91 -15.69
C ALA A 42 26.72 11.18 -15.51
N GLU A 43 26.33 12.13 -14.66
CA GLU A 43 27.10 13.36 -14.42
C GLU A 43 27.92 13.26 -13.13
N THR A 44 27.28 12.94 -12.00
CA THR A 44 27.93 13.04 -10.68
C THR A 44 29.01 11.97 -10.50
N LYS A 45 28.80 10.76 -11.03
CA LYS A 45 29.73 9.64 -10.88
C LYS A 45 31.09 9.92 -11.52
N PRO A 46 31.21 10.30 -12.82
CA PRO A 46 32.51 10.56 -13.43
C PRO A 46 33.13 11.91 -13.01
N SER A 47 32.33 12.89 -12.62
CA SER A 47 32.85 14.24 -12.31
C SER A 47 33.43 14.38 -10.91
N THR A 48 32.74 13.85 -9.89
CA THR A 48 33.12 14.07 -8.49
C THR A 48 33.32 12.79 -7.70
N HIS A 49 32.79 11.66 -8.19
CA HIS A 49 32.67 10.41 -7.44
C HIS A 49 31.93 10.50 -6.09
N LYS A 50 31.31 11.65 -5.76
CA LYS A 50 30.58 11.88 -4.51
C LYS A 50 29.15 11.34 -4.61
N ILE A 51 29.03 10.05 -4.93
CA ILE A 51 27.75 9.36 -5.03
C ILE A 51 27.87 7.94 -4.45
N VAL A 52 26.79 7.47 -3.85
CA VAL A 52 26.68 6.11 -3.30
C VAL A 52 25.48 5.40 -3.92
N PRO A 53 25.53 4.07 -4.08
CA PRO A 53 24.35 3.32 -4.47
C PRO A 53 23.22 3.46 -3.46
N THR A 54 21.98 3.32 -3.93
CA THR A 54 20.80 3.49 -3.08
C THR A 54 19.63 2.64 -3.58
N TRP A 55 18.45 2.82 -2.99
CA TRP A 55 17.22 2.17 -3.45
C TRP A 55 16.20 3.23 -3.88
N ASN A 56 15.58 3.00 -5.03
CA ASN A 56 14.37 3.71 -5.41
C ASN A 56 13.15 2.89 -5.00
N TYR A 57 12.20 3.54 -4.34
CA TYR A 57 10.98 2.91 -3.83
C TYR A 57 9.87 3.93 -3.60
N ALA A 58 8.65 3.43 -3.48
CA ALA A 58 7.50 4.18 -3.01
C ALA A 58 6.72 3.40 -1.97
N ALA A 59 6.20 4.10 -0.97
CA ALA A 59 5.39 3.50 0.07
C ALA A 59 4.38 4.50 0.64
N VAL A 60 3.25 3.99 1.11
CA VAL A 60 2.25 4.73 1.89
C VAL A 60 2.11 4.05 3.24
N GLN A 61 2.28 4.84 4.29
CA GLN A 61 2.03 4.41 5.65
C GLN A 61 0.76 5.07 6.16
N VAL A 62 -0.23 4.24 6.50
CA VAL A 62 -1.52 4.64 7.07
C VAL A 62 -1.47 4.40 8.57
N TYR A 63 -2.02 5.32 9.33
CA TYR A 63 -2.17 5.25 10.78
C TYR A 63 -3.64 5.38 11.14
N GLY A 64 -4.08 4.70 12.19
CA GLY A 64 -5.46 4.71 12.60
C GLY A 64 -5.76 3.85 13.81
N LYS A 65 -6.98 3.95 14.31
CA LYS A 65 -7.48 3.09 15.39
C LYS A 65 -8.08 1.83 14.78
N ALA A 66 -7.66 0.67 15.27
CA ALA A 66 -8.18 -0.60 14.81
C ALA A 66 -9.34 -1.08 15.70
N THR A 67 -10.44 -1.50 15.08
CA THR A 67 -11.54 -2.23 15.74
C THR A 67 -11.52 -3.67 15.24
N ILE A 68 -11.45 -4.61 16.19
CA ILE A 68 -11.36 -6.04 15.91
C ILE A 68 -12.72 -6.68 16.15
N TYR A 69 -13.24 -7.36 15.13
CA TYR A 69 -14.48 -8.14 15.16
C TYR A 69 -14.12 -9.62 15.27
N PHE A 70 -14.26 -10.20 16.46
CA PHE A 70 -13.77 -11.57 16.73
C PHE A 70 -14.81 -12.48 17.37
N ASP A 71 -15.91 -11.94 17.92
CA ASP A 71 -16.98 -12.77 18.44
C ASP A 71 -17.82 -13.32 17.29
N THR A 72 -17.56 -14.59 16.95
CA THR A 72 -18.26 -15.33 15.89
C THR A 72 -19.77 -15.49 16.12
N LYS A 73 -20.28 -15.25 17.33
CA LYS A 73 -21.71 -15.31 17.65
C LYS A 73 -22.38 -13.95 17.57
N ALA A 74 -21.62 -12.86 17.47
CA ALA A 74 -22.16 -11.52 17.44
C ALA A 74 -22.73 -11.17 16.05
N PRO A 75 -23.98 -10.67 15.95
CA PRO A 75 -24.55 -10.22 14.68
C PRO A 75 -23.74 -9.11 14.00
N SER A 76 -23.07 -8.26 14.78
CA SER A 76 -22.20 -7.20 14.23
C SER A 76 -20.95 -7.75 13.54
N THR A 77 -20.32 -8.80 14.10
CA THR A 77 -19.21 -9.51 13.47
C THR A 77 -19.65 -10.19 12.20
N ASP A 78 -20.79 -10.87 12.23
CA ASP A 78 -21.34 -11.56 11.07
C ASP A 78 -21.64 -10.59 9.91
N ALA A 79 -22.33 -9.48 10.21
CA ALA A 79 -22.64 -8.44 9.23
C ALA A 79 -21.37 -7.81 8.65
N PHE A 80 -20.38 -7.51 9.50
CA PHE A 80 -19.10 -6.97 9.06
C PHE A 80 -18.38 -7.94 8.12
N LEU A 81 -18.18 -9.19 8.54
CA LEU A 81 -17.48 -10.20 7.74
C LEU A 81 -18.22 -10.48 6.43
N SER A 82 -19.54 -10.62 6.46
CA SER A 82 -20.34 -10.90 5.25
C SER A 82 -20.20 -9.79 4.22
N LYS A 83 -20.23 -8.53 4.65
CA LYS A 83 -19.99 -7.38 3.77
C LYS A 83 -18.57 -7.39 3.21
N GLN A 84 -17.55 -7.52 4.05
CA GLN A 84 -16.15 -7.45 3.62
C GLN A 84 -15.76 -8.60 2.68
N ILE A 85 -16.25 -9.81 2.93
CA ILE A 85 -16.04 -10.96 2.03
C ILE A 85 -16.71 -10.69 0.69
N SER A 86 -17.98 -10.25 0.68
CA SER A 86 -18.70 -9.92 -0.56
C SER A 86 -17.99 -8.83 -1.36
N ASP A 87 -17.57 -7.75 -0.72
CA ASP A 87 -16.90 -6.64 -1.39
C ASP A 87 -15.53 -7.05 -1.95
N LEU A 88 -14.76 -7.83 -1.19
CA LEU A 88 -13.45 -8.32 -1.63
C LEU A 88 -13.57 -9.32 -2.79
N SER A 89 -14.54 -10.23 -2.73
CA SER A 89 -14.84 -11.15 -3.84
C SER A 89 -15.27 -10.38 -5.09
N ALA A 90 -16.19 -9.41 -4.96
CA ALA A 90 -16.62 -8.58 -6.08
C ALA A 90 -15.45 -7.77 -6.67
N PHE A 91 -14.57 -7.24 -5.84
CA PHE A 91 -13.36 -6.57 -6.29
C PHE A 91 -12.44 -7.51 -7.09
N GLY A 92 -12.16 -8.70 -6.58
CA GLY A 92 -11.34 -9.69 -7.27
C GLY A 92 -11.93 -10.11 -8.62
N GLU A 93 -13.20 -10.47 -8.63
CA GLU A 93 -13.89 -10.94 -9.83
C GLU A 93 -14.01 -9.84 -10.90
N LYS A 94 -14.39 -8.62 -10.51
CA LYS A 94 -14.66 -7.55 -11.48
C LYS A 94 -13.42 -6.73 -11.83
N GLN A 95 -12.67 -6.26 -10.84
CA GLN A 95 -11.58 -5.32 -11.06
C GLN A 95 -10.27 -6.02 -11.44
N LEU A 96 -9.98 -7.18 -10.84
CA LEU A 96 -8.74 -7.91 -11.15
C LEU A 96 -8.91 -8.89 -12.31
N MET A 97 -10.04 -9.61 -12.36
CA MET A 97 -10.29 -10.61 -13.41
C MET A 97 -11.12 -10.08 -14.60
N GLY A 98 -11.70 -8.87 -14.49
CA GLY A 98 -12.45 -8.25 -15.59
C GLY A 98 -13.79 -8.92 -15.92
N ARG A 99 -14.37 -9.70 -14.99
CA ARG A 99 -15.64 -10.40 -15.21
C ARG A 99 -16.83 -9.46 -15.09
N THR A 100 -17.84 -9.68 -15.92
CA THR A 100 -19.11 -8.95 -15.86
C THR A 100 -19.98 -9.44 -14.67
N ASP A 101 -21.04 -8.70 -14.36
CA ASP A 101 -21.92 -9.01 -13.21
C ASP A 101 -22.62 -10.38 -13.30
N ASP A 102 -22.81 -10.88 -14.51
CA ASP A 102 -23.44 -12.17 -14.81
C ASP A 102 -22.44 -13.33 -14.74
N GLU A 103 -21.15 -13.07 -14.97
CA GLU A 103 -20.07 -14.06 -14.96
C GLU A 103 -19.31 -14.13 -13.62
N ALA A 104 -19.30 -13.02 -12.88
CA ALA A 104 -18.58 -12.88 -11.63
C ALA A 104 -19.18 -13.81 -10.56
N TRP A 105 -18.32 -14.65 -9.98
CA TRP A 105 -18.74 -15.52 -8.88
C TRP A 105 -19.19 -14.70 -7.67
N LYS A 106 -20.33 -15.06 -7.09
CA LYS A 106 -20.90 -14.42 -5.91
C LYS A 106 -20.74 -15.34 -4.70
N VAL A 107 -20.47 -14.73 -3.55
CA VAL A 107 -20.33 -15.46 -2.28
C VAL A 107 -21.55 -16.34 -2.00
N SER A 108 -22.76 -15.88 -2.36
CA SER A 108 -24.01 -16.61 -2.22
C SER A 108 -24.14 -17.88 -3.08
N GLU A 109 -23.25 -18.11 -4.04
CA GLU A 109 -23.20 -19.36 -4.81
C GLU A 109 -22.57 -20.51 -4.01
N ALA A 110 -21.81 -20.20 -2.96
CA ALA A 110 -21.39 -21.22 -2.01
C ALA A 110 -22.54 -21.58 -1.04
N PRO A 111 -22.60 -22.83 -0.54
CA PRO A 111 -23.61 -23.22 0.44
C PRO A 111 -23.51 -22.37 1.71
N GLU A 112 -24.64 -21.87 2.22
CA GLU A 112 -24.69 -20.98 3.40
C GLU A 112 -23.95 -21.57 4.61
N ARG A 113 -24.18 -22.85 4.92
CA ARG A 113 -23.48 -23.55 6.02
C ARG A 113 -21.97 -23.59 5.83
N TYR A 114 -21.49 -23.64 4.59
CA TYR A 114 -20.07 -23.60 4.27
C TYR A 114 -19.50 -22.20 4.51
N ILE A 115 -20.19 -21.15 4.05
CA ILE A 115 -19.80 -19.76 4.31
C ILE A 115 -19.74 -19.48 5.82
N ASP A 116 -20.74 -19.92 6.57
CA ASP A 116 -20.78 -19.75 8.03
C ASP A 116 -19.65 -20.48 8.75
N ALA A 117 -19.30 -21.68 8.28
CA ALA A 117 -18.15 -22.41 8.82
C ALA A 117 -16.83 -21.67 8.53
N MET A 118 -16.66 -21.10 7.33
CA MET A 118 -15.47 -20.34 6.96
C MET A 118 -15.37 -19.01 7.73
N LYS A 119 -16.49 -18.30 7.95
CA LYS A 119 -16.53 -17.07 8.75
C LYS A 119 -16.02 -17.29 10.18
N LYS A 120 -16.27 -18.46 10.78
CA LYS A 120 -15.78 -18.81 12.14
C LYS A 120 -14.26 -18.98 12.21
N ALA A 121 -13.58 -19.16 11.08
CA ALA A 121 -12.14 -19.35 11.01
C ALA A 121 -11.35 -18.03 10.82
N ILE A 122 -12.04 -16.88 10.73
CA ILE A 122 -11.43 -15.58 10.49
C ILE A 122 -11.93 -14.54 11.50
N ILE A 123 -11.22 -13.41 11.57
CA ILE A 123 -11.62 -12.22 12.32
C ILE A 123 -11.69 -11.03 11.38
N GLY A 124 -12.52 -10.04 11.72
CA GLY A 124 -12.61 -8.77 11.02
C GLY A 124 -11.68 -7.73 11.65
N ILE A 125 -11.03 -6.92 10.82
CA ILE A 125 -10.24 -5.78 11.26
C ILE A 125 -10.70 -4.56 10.47
N GLU A 126 -11.21 -3.57 11.18
CA GLU A 126 -11.50 -2.25 10.65
C GLU A 126 -10.44 -1.27 11.15
N ILE A 127 -10.02 -0.34 10.31
CA ILE A 127 -9.07 0.71 10.69
C ILE A 127 -9.67 2.06 10.34
N GLU A 128 -10.03 2.83 11.36
CA GLU A 128 -10.41 4.22 11.20
C GLU A 128 -9.15 5.05 10.95
N VAL A 129 -8.99 5.53 9.72
CA VAL A 129 -7.79 6.23 9.27
C VAL A 129 -7.70 7.61 9.93
N SER A 130 -6.66 7.82 10.74
CA SER A 130 -6.38 9.11 11.39
C SER A 130 -5.38 9.95 10.58
N SER A 131 -4.42 9.31 9.92
CA SER A 131 -3.46 10.00 9.05
C SER A 131 -2.81 9.06 8.04
N MET A 132 -2.26 9.64 6.98
CA MET A 132 -1.48 8.92 5.97
C MET A 132 -0.23 9.70 5.60
N LYS A 133 0.87 8.98 5.36
CA LYS A 133 2.14 9.53 4.89
C LYS A 133 2.62 8.74 3.68
N GLY A 134 2.85 9.44 2.58
CA GLY A 134 3.46 8.86 1.38
C GLY A 134 4.93 9.23 1.26
N LYS A 135 5.76 8.30 0.80
CA LYS A 135 7.15 8.55 0.43
C LYS A 135 7.42 8.08 -0.98
N TRP A 136 8.08 8.97 -1.74
CA TRP A 136 8.71 8.66 -3.01
C TRP A 136 10.20 8.93 -2.88
N LYS A 137 11.02 7.92 -3.16
CA LYS A 137 12.47 8.06 -3.32
C LYS A 137 12.79 7.55 -4.73
N MET A 138 12.93 8.48 -5.67
CA MET A 138 13.10 8.24 -7.11
C MET A 138 14.25 9.08 -7.66
N SER A 139 15.25 9.39 -6.83
CA SER A 139 16.36 10.30 -7.17
C SER A 139 15.92 11.65 -7.75
N GLN A 140 14.70 12.12 -7.44
CA GLN A 140 14.06 13.26 -8.07
C GLN A 140 14.79 14.60 -7.86
N GLU A 141 15.63 14.66 -6.82
CA GLU A 141 16.42 15.83 -6.39
C GLU A 141 17.77 15.96 -7.11
N THR A 142 18.16 14.95 -7.90
CA THR A 142 19.43 14.94 -8.66
C THR A 142 19.36 15.83 -9.90
N SER A 143 20.49 16.02 -10.58
CA SER A 143 20.56 16.86 -11.79
C SER A 143 19.72 16.27 -12.93
N VAL A 144 19.46 17.07 -13.96
CA VAL A 144 18.73 16.58 -15.13
C VAL A 144 19.52 15.45 -15.81
N GLY A 145 20.83 15.60 -16.02
CA GLY A 145 21.63 14.56 -16.66
C GLY A 145 21.78 13.30 -15.83
N ASP A 146 21.91 13.39 -14.50
CA ASP A 146 21.87 12.19 -13.65
C ASP A 146 20.52 11.48 -13.75
N ARG A 147 19.39 12.20 -13.74
CA ARG A 147 18.07 11.57 -13.90
C ARG A 147 17.91 10.90 -15.27
N THR A 148 18.44 11.51 -16.33
CA THR A 148 18.48 10.89 -17.67
C THR A 148 19.30 9.59 -17.63
N GLY A 149 20.52 9.64 -17.10
CA GLY A 149 21.37 8.45 -16.96
C GLY A 149 20.74 7.34 -16.12
N ILE A 150 20.06 7.69 -15.03
CA ILE A 150 19.33 6.74 -14.17
C ILE A 150 18.21 6.05 -14.96
N THR A 151 17.44 6.84 -15.71
CA THR A 151 16.34 6.35 -16.52
C THR A 151 16.83 5.42 -17.63
N GLU A 152 17.88 5.83 -18.36
CA GLU A 152 18.50 5.02 -19.42
C GLU A 152 19.10 3.73 -18.86
N GLY A 153 19.80 3.82 -17.72
CA GLY A 153 20.35 2.67 -17.02
C GLY A 153 19.29 1.64 -16.65
N PHE A 154 18.14 2.08 -16.11
CA PHE A 154 17.02 1.19 -15.84
C PHE A 154 16.41 0.58 -17.10
N LYS A 155 16.17 1.38 -18.15
CA LYS A 155 15.65 0.87 -19.44
C LYS A 155 16.57 -0.19 -20.05
N ALA A 156 17.89 -0.01 -19.93
CA ALA A 156 18.89 -0.94 -20.45
C ALA A 156 18.90 -2.30 -19.74
N LEU A 157 18.32 -2.42 -18.54
CA LEU A 157 18.17 -3.72 -17.86
C LEU A 157 17.16 -4.64 -18.55
N GLY A 158 16.27 -4.11 -19.38
CA GLY A 158 15.34 -4.89 -20.21
C GLY A 158 14.28 -5.66 -19.43
N THR A 159 14.03 -5.32 -18.15
CA THR A 159 12.95 -5.92 -17.34
C THR A 159 11.75 -4.98 -17.23
N GLU A 160 10.57 -5.55 -17.03
CA GLU A 160 9.32 -4.79 -16.84
C GLU A 160 9.41 -3.85 -15.64
N VAL A 161 9.84 -4.38 -14.48
CA VAL A 161 10.02 -3.59 -13.25
C VAL A 161 11.01 -2.43 -13.44
N ALA A 162 12.11 -2.65 -14.16
CA ALA A 162 13.07 -1.57 -14.42
C ALA A 162 12.49 -0.52 -15.38
N THR A 163 11.69 -0.95 -16.37
CA THR A 163 11.01 -0.03 -17.30
C THR A 163 10.01 0.85 -16.56
N GLU A 164 9.19 0.27 -15.68
CA GLU A 164 8.26 1.02 -14.82
C GLU A 164 9.00 1.94 -13.85
N MET A 165 10.13 1.49 -13.28
CA MET A 165 10.98 2.31 -12.43
C MET A 165 11.52 3.53 -13.19
N ALA A 166 11.97 3.36 -14.44
CA ALA A 166 12.43 4.45 -15.28
C ALA A 166 11.32 5.48 -15.51
N GLN A 167 10.10 5.04 -15.83
CA GLN A 167 8.93 5.91 -16.01
C GLN A 167 8.62 6.71 -14.73
N MET A 168 8.65 6.07 -13.56
CA MET A 168 8.43 6.78 -12.30
C MET A 168 9.53 7.79 -11.97
N VAL A 169 10.80 7.50 -12.29
CA VAL A 169 11.91 8.45 -12.12
C VAL A 169 11.67 9.69 -12.99
N GLU A 170 11.30 9.51 -14.26
CA GLU A 170 10.95 10.60 -15.18
C GLU A 170 9.78 11.44 -14.67
N GLU A 171 8.66 10.78 -14.30
CA GLU A 171 7.45 11.44 -13.80
C GLU A 171 7.74 12.25 -12.53
N ARG A 172 8.38 11.62 -11.54
CA ARG A 172 8.71 12.26 -10.27
C ARG A 172 9.75 13.37 -10.43
N GLY A 173 10.70 13.19 -11.34
CA GLY A 173 11.66 14.23 -11.70
C GLY A 173 10.98 15.48 -12.28
N THR A 174 10.01 15.28 -13.16
CA THR A 174 9.22 16.35 -13.80
C THR A 174 8.39 17.11 -12.77
N ILE A 175 7.64 16.38 -11.92
CA ILE A 175 6.84 16.97 -10.84
C ILE A 175 7.71 17.76 -9.87
N TYR A 176 8.89 17.24 -9.50
CA TYR A 176 9.82 17.91 -8.61
C TYR A 176 10.34 19.22 -9.22
N ALA A 177 10.72 19.21 -10.49
CA ALA A 177 11.19 20.40 -11.20
C ALA A 177 10.13 21.50 -11.25
N LYS A 178 8.89 21.14 -11.60
CA LYS A 178 7.75 22.07 -11.61
C LYS A 178 7.50 22.69 -10.24
N LYS A 179 7.42 21.87 -9.19
CA LYS A 179 7.24 22.36 -7.81
C LYS A 179 8.38 23.27 -7.36
N LYS A 180 9.61 22.99 -7.78
CA LYS A 180 10.79 23.83 -7.47
C LYS A 180 10.69 25.18 -8.16
N GLN A 181 10.21 25.25 -9.39
CA GLN A 181 9.98 26.49 -10.12
C GLN A 181 8.87 27.34 -9.48
N GLU A 182 7.70 26.76 -9.21
CA GLU A 182 6.57 27.47 -8.56
C GLU A 182 6.93 28.03 -7.17
N ARG A 183 7.85 27.38 -6.46
CA ARG A 183 8.36 27.87 -5.16
C ARG A 183 9.32 29.03 -5.30
N LYS A 184 10.05 29.13 -6.42
CA LYS A 184 10.91 30.28 -6.72
C LYS A 184 10.05 31.49 -7.09
N GLU A 185 9.06 31.30 -7.96
CA GLU A 185 8.16 32.37 -8.42
C GLU A 185 7.34 32.97 -7.27
N ARG A 186 6.88 32.18 -6.30
CA ARG A 186 6.17 32.68 -5.11
C ARG A 186 7.03 33.49 -4.12
N LYS A 187 8.35 33.46 -4.27
CA LYS A 187 9.30 34.17 -3.39
C LYS A 187 9.82 35.47 -4.01
N VAL A 188 9.45 35.74 -5.26
CA VAL A 188 9.73 36.98 -6.01
C VAL A 188 8.51 37.87 -5.93
#